data_AF-A0A2G9S3P0-F1
#
_entry.id   AF-A0A2G9S3P0-F1
#
_cell.length_a   1.000
_cell.length_b   1.000
_cell.length_c   1.000
_cell.angle_alpha   90.00
_cell.angle_beta   90.00
_cell.angle_gamma   90.00
#
_symmetry.space_group_name_H-M   'P 1'
#
loop_
_entity.id
_entity.type
_entity.pdbx_description
1 polymer ?
#
loop_
_entity_poly.entity_id
_entity_poly.type
_entity_poly.pdbx_seq_one_letter_code
_entity_poly.pdbx_strand_id
1 'polypeptide(L)'
;MRRRSRELCAGGVDGALLLVSVMAAAAVVATQAEASESWYLALLGFAEHFRTSSPPKIRLCVHCLQAVFQFKPPQRIEARTHLQLGSVLYHHTKNSELARQHLEKAWVISQQVSFFL
;
A
#
# COMPACT_ATOMS: atom_id res chain seq x y z
N MET A 1 17.87 -65.95 -13.48
CA MET A 1 16.85 -65.99 -12.41
C MET A 1 16.76 -64.59 -11.79
N ARG A 2 15.68 -63.81 -12.01
CA ARG A 2 14.56 -63.51 -11.05
C ARG A 2 15.05 -63.04 -9.67
N ARG A 3 14.55 -62.01 -8.96
CA ARG A 3 13.67 -60.81 -9.12
C ARG A 3 13.47 -60.29 -7.68
N ARG A 4 13.40 -58.96 -7.44
CA ARG A 4 12.76 -58.23 -6.30
C ARG A 4 13.39 -58.41 -4.89
N SER A 5 13.40 -57.43 -3.97
CA SER A 5 12.50 -56.32 -3.63
C SER A 5 13.26 -55.29 -2.75
N ARG A 6 13.05 -53.96 -2.90
CA ARG A 6 12.46 -53.00 -1.92
C ARG A 6 13.21 -52.89 -0.57
N GLU A 7 13.55 -51.73 0.01
CA GLU A 7 12.77 -50.51 0.23
C GLU A 7 13.67 -49.38 0.80
N LEU A 8 13.27 -48.11 0.60
CA LEU A 8 13.30 -46.96 1.54
C LEU A 8 14.47 -46.85 2.55
N CYS A 9 15.25 -45.76 2.58
CA CYS A 9 14.79 -44.49 3.14
C CYS A 9 15.42 -43.28 2.43
N ALA A 10 14.57 -42.50 1.77
CA ALA A 10 14.76 -41.08 1.54
C ALA A 10 14.13 -40.31 2.71
N GLY A 11 14.72 -39.18 3.11
CA GLY A 11 14.01 -38.12 3.83
C GLY A 11 14.64 -37.74 5.17
N GLY A 12 14.94 -36.45 5.34
CA GLY A 12 15.04 -35.91 6.70
C GLY A 12 15.53 -34.48 6.91
N VAL A 13 16.23 -33.82 5.98
CA VAL A 13 16.82 -32.49 6.27
C VAL A 13 16.57 -31.39 5.24
N ASP A 14 16.14 -31.73 4.02
CA ASP A 14 15.95 -30.72 2.95
C ASP A 14 14.70 -29.85 3.15
N GLY A 15 13.66 -30.36 3.80
CA GLY A 15 12.39 -29.64 3.98
C GLY A 15 12.46 -28.45 4.95
N ALA A 16 13.21 -28.59 6.04
CA ALA A 16 13.35 -27.52 7.04
C ALA A 16 14.22 -26.36 6.52
N LEU A 17 15.29 -26.66 5.79
CA LEU A 17 16.16 -25.66 5.18
C LEU A 17 15.44 -24.86 4.08
N LEU A 18 14.60 -25.54 3.27
CA LEU A 18 13.76 -24.90 2.26
C LEU A 18 12.70 -23.98 2.90
N LEU A 19 12.06 -24.43 4.00
CA LEU A 19 11.08 -23.64 4.74
C LEU A 19 11.71 -22.38 5.38
N VAL A 20 12.92 -22.49 5.96
CA VAL A 20 13.64 -21.34 6.52
C VAL A 20 14.03 -20.34 5.41
N SER A 21 14.44 -20.82 4.23
CA SER A 21 14.76 -19.96 3.09
C SER A 21 13.53 -19.23 2.51
N VAL A 22 12.37 -19.88 2.50
CA VAL A 22 11.10 -19.27 2.03
C VAL A 22 10.58 -18.25 3.06
N MET A 23 10.67 -18.53 4.35
CA MET A 23 10.30 -17.58 5.43
C MET A 23 11.22 -16.35 5.42
N ALA A 24 12.52 -16.54 5.20
CA ALA A 24 13.48 -15.44 5.04
C ALA A 24 13.18 -14.61 3.78
N ALA A 25 12.85 -15.25 2.65
CA ALA A 25 12.45 -14.53 1.44
C ALA A 25 11.14 -13.74 1.62
N ALA A 26 10.13 -14.30 2.30
CA ALA A 26 8.88 -13.61 2.62
C ALA A 26 9.10 -12.41 3.55
N ALA A 27 9.99 -12.55 4.55
CA ALA A 27 10.36 -11.44 5.44
C ALA A 27 11.14 -10.34 4.70
N VAL A 28 12.07 -10.69 3.80
CA VAL A 28 12.81 -9.72 2.97
C VAL A 28 11.86 -8.97 2.03
N VAL A 29 10.93 -9.66 1.37
CA VAL A 29 9.91 -9.05 0.50
C VAL A 29 8.98 -8.11 1.28
N ALA A 30 8.55 -8.51 2.49
CA ALA A 30 7.73 -7.66 3.36
C ALA A 30 8.49 -6.39 3.79
N THR A 31 9.76 -6.52 4.19
CA THR A 31 10.58 -5.35 4.57
C THR A 31 10.88 -4.42 3.40
N GLN A 32 10.97 -4.94 2.17
CA GLN A 32 11.24 -4.15 0.98
C GLN A 32 9.99 -3.43 0.46
N ALA A 33 8.80 -4.04 0.60
CA ALA A 33 7.53 -3.38 0.39
C ALA A 33 7.30 -2.24 1.42
N GLU A 34 7.54 -2.51 2.70
CA GLU A 34 7.47 -1.51 3.79
C GLU A 34 8.45 -0.35 3.59
N ALA A 35 9.69 -0.63 3.18
CA ALA A 35 10.66 0.42 2.87
C ALA A 35 10.24 1.29 1.67
N SER A 36 9.64 0.66 0.64
CA SER A 36 9.17 1.37 -0.56
C SER A 36 7.96 2.29 -0.31
N GLU A 37 7.19 2.03 0.75
CA GLU A 37 6.03 2.83 1.16
C GLU A 37 6.31 3.75 2.36
N SER A 38 7.52 3.73 2.93
CA SER A 38 7.89 4.52 4.13
C SER A 38 7.59 6.02 4.01
N TRP A 39 7.91 6.63 2.86
CA TRP A 39 7.60 8.04 2.57
C TRP A 39 6.08 8.29 2.52
N TYR A 40 5.31 7.33 2.00
CA TYR A 40 3.86 7.44 1.89
C TYR A 40 3.21 7.35 3.26
N LEU A 41 3.63 6.39 4.09
CA LEU A 41 3.18 6.26 5.47
C LEU A 41 3.50 7.50 6.31
N ALA A 42 4.68 8.09 6.14
CA ALA A 42 5.04 9.33 6.81
C ALA A 42 4.13 10.50 6.40
N LEU A 43 3.88 10.68 5.10
CA LEU A 43 2.97 11.72 4.59
C LEU A 43 1.53 11.52 5.06
N LEU A 44 1.05 10.27 5.11
CA LEU A 44 -0.26 9.94 5.67
C LEU A 44 -0.34 10.28 7.17
N GLY A 45 0.70 9.94 7.93
CA GLY A 45 0.80 10.29 9.35
C GLY A 45 0.73 11.80 9.59
N PHE A 46 1.48 12.59 8.80
CA PHE A 46 1.39 14.05 8.87
C PHE A 46 0.01 14.57 8.47
N ALA A 47 -0.57 14.05 7.38
CA ALA A 47 -1.89 14.45 6.92
C ALA A 47 -2.95 14.23 8.01
N GLU A 48 -2.91 13.06 8.67
CA GLU A 48 -3.84 12.72 9.75
C GLU A 48 -3.61 13.56 11.00
N HIS A 49 -2.35 13.77 11.38
CA HIS A 49 -1.99 14.64 12.51
C HIS A 49 -2.56 16.06 12.32
N PHE A 50 -2.40 16.65 11.12
CA PHE A 50 -2.95 17.98 10.84
C PHE A 50 -4.48 18.00 10.73
N ARG A 51 -5.11 16.90 10.30
CA ARG A 51 -6.57 16.79 10.23
C ARG A 51 -7.21 16.74 11.61
N THR A 52 -6.56 16.06 12.55
CA THR A 52 -7.05 15.81 13.92
C THR A 52 -6.50 16.78 14.96
N SER A 53 -5.51 17.61 14.61
CA SER A 53 -4.97 18.64 15.51
C SER A 53 -6.06 19.63 15.95
N SER A 54 -5.88 20.26 17.11
CA SER A 54 -6.77 21.31 17.59
C SER A 54 -6.02 22.65 17.69
N PRO A 55 -6.38 23.67 16.89
CA PRO A 55 -7.39 23.64 15.82
C PRO A 55 -6.93 22.80 14.59
N PRO A 56 -7.87 22.28 13.77
CA PRO A 56 -7.51 21.52 12.57
C PRO A 56 -6.77 22.36 11.54
N LYS A 57 -5.67 21.82 11.02
CA LYS A 57 -4.80 22.49 10.03
C LYS A 57 -5.02 21.91 8.64
N ILE A 58 -6.25 22.00 8.15
CA ILE A 58 -6.71 21.35 6.90
C ILE A 58 -5.84 21.71 5.68
N ARG A 59 -5.35 22.95 5.59
CA ARG A 59 -4.44 23.36 4.50
C ARG A 59 -3.15 22.52 4.48
N LEU A 60 -2.57 22.26 5.66
CA LEU A 60 -1.36 21.43 5.77
C LEU A 60 -1.68 19.96 5.47
N CYS A 61 -2.83 19.44 5.93
CA CYS A 61 -3.31 18.10 5.57
C CYS A 61 -3.38 17.92 4.04
N VAL A 62 -3.98 18.88 3.33
CA VAL A 62 -4.06 18.89 1.87
C VAL A 62 -2.66 18.92 1.23
N HIS A 63 -1.72 19.72 1.75
CA HIS A 63 -0.36 19.77 1.23
C HIS A 63 0.40 18.44 1.40
N CYS A 64 0.25 17.76 2.55
CA CYS A 64 0.85 16.44 2.77
C CYS A 64 0.36 15.42 1.74
N LEU A 65 -0.96 15.41 1.49
CA LEU A 65 -1.57 14.51 0.51
C LEU A 65 -1.18 14.88 -0.93
N GLN A 66 -1.09 16.17 -1.27
CA GLN A 66 -0.62 16.60 -2.59
C GLN A 66 0.85 16.25 -2.85
N ALA A 67 1.69 16.26 -1.81
CA ALA A 67 3.10 15.90 -1.93
C ALA A 67 3.31 14.46 -2.42
N VAL A 68 2.37 13.55 -2.12
CA VAL A 68 2.39 12.16 -2.58
C VAL A 68 2.55 12.07 -4.11
N PHE A 69 1.88 12.94 -4.87
CA PHE A 69 1.93 12.92 -6.33
C PHE A 69 3.31 13.31 -6.91
N GLN A 70 4.17 13.97 -6.13
CA GLN A 70 5.54 14.32 -6.58
C GLN A 70 6.43 13.08 -6.67
N PHE A 71 6.10 12.01 -5.95
CA PHE A 71 6.84 10.76 -5.91
C PHE A 71 6.39 9.76 -6.98
N LYS A 72 5.49 10.14 -7.89
CA LYS A 72 4.93 9.28 -8.96
C LYS A 72 4.47 7.92 -8.42
N PRO A 73 3.49 7.92 -7.48
CA PRO A 73 3.07 6.71 -6.80
C PRO A 73 2.50 5.68 -7.77
N PRO A 74 2.54 4.37 -7.44
CA PRO A 74 1.79 3.37 -8.16
C PRO A 74 0.28 3.67 -8.10
N GLN A 75 -0.47 3.21 -9.12
CA GLN A 75 -1.89 3.52 -9.30
C GLN A 75 -2.77 3.26 -8.05
N ARG A 76 -2.44 2.22 -7.27
CA ARG A 76 -3.15 1.91 -6.02
C ARG A 76 -3.04 3.04 -4.99
N ILE A 77 -1.83 3.58 -4.80
CA ILE A 77 -1.56 4.69 -3.88
C ILE A 77 -2.15 5.98 -4.45
N GLU A 78 -2.03 6.19 -5.75
CA GLU A 78 -2.60 7.36 -6.44
C GLU A 78 -4.12 7.44 -6.25
N ALA A 79 -4.84 6.34 -6.50
CA ALA A 79 -6.29 6.27 -6.32
C ALA A 79 -6.71 6.55 -4.87
N ARG A 80 -6.02 5.93 -3.90
CA ARG A 80 -6.28 6.14 -2.46
C ARG A 80 -6.05 7.59 -2.05
N THR A 81 -4.96 8.19 -2.53
CA THR A 81 -4.62 9.59 -2.23
C THR A 81 -5.65 10.54 -2.84
N HIS A 82 -6.09 10.29 -4.07
CA HIS A 82 -7.17 11.06 -4.69
C HIS A 82 -8.48 10.96 -3.90
N LEU A 83 -8.86 9.77 -3.42
CA LEU A 83 -10.05 9.58 -2.59
C LEU A 83 -9.94 10.35 -1.27
N GLN A 84 -8.79 10.26 -0.60
CA GLN A 84 -8.55 10.95 0.66
C GLN A 84 -8.56 12.47 0.48
N LEU A 85 -7.91 12.99 -0.58
CA LEU A 85 -7.90 14.42 -0.87
C LEU A 85 -9.30 14.92 -1.20
N GLY A 86 -10.06 14.18 -2.02
CA GLY A 86 -11.44 14.48 -2.35
C GLY A 86 -12.33 14.55 -1.11
N SER A 87 -12.20 13.57 -0.21
CA SER A 87 -12.93 13.56 1.06
C SER A 87 -12.58 14.74 1.95
N VAL A 88 -11.29 15.06 2.11
CA VAL A 88 -10.85 16.21 2.93
C VAL A 88 -11.38 17.52 2.35
N LEU A 89 -11.29 17.72 1.02
CA LEU A 89 -11.78 18.91 0.36
C LEU A 89 -13.29 19.06 0.49
N TYR A 90 -14.04 17.96 0.35
CA TYR A 90 -15.49 17.95 0.44
C TYR A 90 -16.01 18.32 1.84
N HIS A 91 -15.41 17.75 2.90
CA HIS A 91 -15.90 17.95 4.26
C HIS A 91 -15.40 19.24 4.91
N HIS A 92 -14.22 19.71 4.53
CA HIS A 92 -13.52 20.75 5.29
C HIS A 92 -13.26 22.04 4.50
N THR A 93 -13.70 22.13 3.24
CA THR A 93 -13.50 23.32 2.40
C THR A 93 -14.76 23.67 1.61
N LYS A 94 -14.75 24.82 0.93
CA LYS A 94 -15.82 25.24 0.00
C LYS A 94 -15.51 24.87 -1.47
N ASN A 95 -14.43 24.14 -1.72
CA ASN A 95 -13.96 23.80 -3.07
C ASN A 95 -14.58 22.49 -3.57
N SER A 96 -15.91 22.45 -3.65
CA SER A 96 -16.68 21.25 -4.06
C SER A 96 -16.29 20.72 -5.44
N GLU A 97 -15.99 21.62 -6.37
CA GLU A 97 -15.57 21.24 -7.73
C GLU A 97 -14.22 20.51 -7.74
N LEU A 98 -13.24 21.01 -6.97
CA LEU A 98 -11.96 20.34 -6.84
C LEU A 98 -12.11 18.99 -6.12
N ALA A 99 -12.96 18.92 -5.08
CA ALA A 99 -13.26 17.67 -4.41
C ALA A 99 -13.83 16.63 -5.38
N ARG A 100 -14.81 17.02 -6.20
CA ARG A 100 -15.42 16.18 -7.25
C ARG A 100 -14.36 15.66 -8.23
N GLN A 101 -13.48 16.53 -8.73
CA GLN A 101 -12.42 16.13 -9.66
C GLN A 101 -11.47 15.08 -9.05
N HIS A 102 -11.12 15.21 -7.77
CA HIS A 102 -10.30 14.19 -7.09
C HIS A 102 -11.05 12.87 -6.91
N LEU A 103 -12.33 12.91 -6.53
CA LEU A 103 -13.15 11.70 -6.38
C LEU A 103 -13.35 10.97 -7.71
N GLU A 104 -13.59 11.69 -8.80
CA GLU A 104 -13.72 11.10 -10.14
C GLU A 104 -12.41 10.47 -10.61
N LYS A 105 -11.26 11.12 -10.37
CA LYS A 105 -9.96 10.52 -10.66
C LYS A 105 -9.72 9.25 -9.86
N ALA A 106 -10.04 9.27 -8.56
CA ALA A 106 -9.95 8.08 -7.71
C ALA A 106 -10.77 6.92 -8.28
N TRP A 107 -12.02 7.20 -8.68
CA TRP A 107 -12.91 6.23 -9.31
C TRP A 107 -12.31 5.66 -10.60
N VAL A 108 -11.90 6.52 -11.54
CA VAL A 108 -11.34 6.09 -12.83
C VAL A 108 -10.09 5.23 -12.65
N ILE A 109 -9.16 5.64 -11.78
CA ILE A 109 -7.94 4.87 -11.52
C ILE A 109 -8.28 3.54 -10.85
N SER A 110 -9.25 3.51 -9.92
CA SER A 110 -9.64 2.28 -9.23
C SER A 110 -10.16 1.19 -10.17
N GLN A 111 -10.79 1.57 -11.30
CA GLN A 111 -11.24 0.62 -12.32
C GLN A 111 -10.09 -0.09 -13.03
N GLN A 112 -8.91 0.52 -13.06
CA GLN A 112 -7.72 -0.03 -13.71
C GLN A 112 -6.89 -0.93 -12.78
N VAL A 113 -7.08 -0.78 -11.46
CA VAL A 113 -6.38 -1.59 -10.46
C VAL A 113 -7.12 -2.92 -10.31
N SER A 114 -6.58 -3.98 -10.93
CA SER A 114 -7.19 -5.33 -10.99
C SER A 114 -7.37 -6.05 -9.63
N PHE A 115 -7.13 -5.39 -8.50
CA PHE A 115 -7.18 -6.00 -7.17
C PHE A 115 -7.69 -5.00 -6.13
N PHE A 116 -9.02 -4.84 -6.09
CA PHE A 116 -9.74 -4.19 -4.99
C PHE A 116 -10.53 -5.20 -4.13
N LEU A 117 -10.33 -6.50 -4.34
CA LEU A 117 -10.93 -7.61 -3.58
C LEU A 117 -9.90 -8.24 -2.65
#